data_AF-A0A7C5U9B6-F1
#
_entry.id   AF-A0A7C5U9B6-F1
#
_cell.length_a   1.000
_cell.length_b   1.000
_cell.length_c   1.000
_cell.angle_alpha   90.00
_cell.angle_beta   90.00
_cell.angle_gamma   90.00
#
_symmetry.space_group_name_H-M   'P 1'
#
loop_
_entity.id
_entity.type
_entity.pdbx_description
1 polymer ?
#
loop_
_entity_poly.entity_id
_entity_poly.type
_entity_poly.pdbx_seq_one_letter_code
_entity_poly.pdbx_strand_id
1 'polypeptide(L)'
;MASQRTEAKTAPLRLTKYEKARIIGGRALQLSLGAFPLVEVRPNESNIDIAIREFERGVLPIIIRRKRSDGSYVDIPLKELLKHGD
;
A
#
# COMPACT_ATOMS: atom_id res chain seq x y z
N MET A 1 18.52 -19.33 -7.10
CA MET A 1 19.00 -18.51 -5.97
C MET A 1 17.85 -18.41 -4.97
N ALA A 2 17.93 -19.14 -3.86
CA ALA A 2 16.86 -19.21 -2.87
C ALA A 2 16.59 -17.81 -2.28
N SER A 3 15.43 -17.25 -2.59
CA SER A 3 15.05 -15.93 -2.10
C SER A 3 14.61 -16.07 -0.64
N GLN A 4 15.57 -15.87 0.27
CA GLN A 4 15.34 -16.03 1.70
C GLN A 4 14.45 -14.89 2.20
N ARG A 5 13.25 -15.24 2.69
CA ARG A 5 12.38 -14.35 3.48
C ARG A 5 13.15 -13.92 4.71
N THR A 6 13.45 -12.63 4.85
CA THR A 6 14.00 -12.09 6.09
C THR A 6 12.86 -11.54 6.95
N GLU A 7 12.82 -11.87 8.24
CA GLU A 7 11.81 -11.36 9.18
C GLU A 7 11.73 -9.82 9.14
N ALA A 8 10.53 -9.28 9.34
CA ALA A 8 10.20 -7.84 9.26
C ALA A 8 10.97 -6.91 10.22
N LYS A 9 11.77 -7.46 11.13
CA LYS A 9 12.44 -6.75 12.23
C LYS A 9 13.49 -5.73 11.80
N THR A 10 14.00 -5.76 10.57
CA THR A 10 15.13 -4.90 10.16
C THR A 10 14.72 -3.65 9.38
N ALA A 11 13.47 -3.55 8.88
CA ALA A 11 13.07 -2.42 8.03
C ALA A 11 12.35 -1.33 8.84
N PRO A 12 12.57 -0.03 8.53
CA PRO A 12 11.88 1.06 9.23
C PRO A 12 10.37 0.95 9.01
N LEU A 13 9.59 0.97 10.09
CA LEU A 13 8.13 0.77 10.04
C LEU A 13 7.34 1.98 9.49
N ARG A 14 8.04 3.01 8.98
CA ARG A 14 7.43 4.19 8.36
C ARG A 14 7.13 3.94 6.89
N LEU A 15 5.97 4.40 6.44
CA LEU A 15 5.59 4.39 5.03
C LEU A 15 6.29 5.54 4.30
N THR A 16 6.97 5.24 3.19
CA THR A 16 7.62 6.28 2.38
C THR A 16 6.60 6.99 1.48
N LYS A 17 6.89 8.24 1.10
CA LYS A 17 6.06 9.00 0.14
C LYS A 17 5.90 8.28 -1.21
N TYR A 18 6.93 7.54 -1.63
CA TYR A 18 6.93 6.78 -2.88
C TYR A 18 5.99 5.57 -2.81
N GLU A 19 6.01 4.84 -1.69
CA GLU A 19 5.10 3.72 -1.45
C GLU A 19 3.65 4.21 -1.38
N LYS A 20 3.38 5.30 -0.64
CA LYS A 20 2.06 5.92 -0.58
C LYS A 20 1.55 6.28 -1.98
N ALA A 21 2.35 6.98 -2.77
CA ALA A 21 1.99 7.35 -4.14
C ALA A 21 1.75 6.12 -5.04
N ARG A 22 2.58 5.08 -4.93
CA ARG A 22 2.45 3.84 -5.70
C ARG A 22 1.15 3.09 -5.36
N ILE A 23 0.80 3.03 -4.07
CA ILE A 23 -0.43 2.39 -3.58
C ILE A 23 -1.66 3.11 -4.12
N ILE A 24 -1.72 4.43 -3.94
CA ILE A 24 -2.86 5.25 -4.38
C ILE A 24 -3.02 5.17 -5.91
N GLY A 25 -1.92 5.35 -6.66
CA GLY A 25 -1.98 5.29 -8.12
C GLY A 25 -2.36 3.90 -8.65
N GLY A 26 -1.81 2.83 -8.06
CA GLY A 26 -2.19 1.46 -8.41
C GLY A 26 -3.65 1.16 -8.09
N ARG A 27 -4.15 1.66 -6.96
CA ARG A 27 -5.54 1.48 -6.57
C ARG A 27 -6.51 2.29 -7.43
N ALA A 28 -6.17 3.54 -7.76
CA ALA A 28 -6.94 4.36 -8.68
C ALA A 28 -7.06 3.71 -10.07
N LEU A 29 -5.99 3.07 -10.56
CA LEU A 29 -6.04 2.28 -11.80
C LEU A 29 -6.99 1.08 -11.69
N GLN A 30 -6.96 0.34 -10.57
CA GLN A 30 -7.91 -0.76 -10.36
C GLN A 30 -9.36 -0.27 -10.42
N LEU A 31 -9.66 0.85 -9.76
CA LEU A 31 -10.99 1.47 -9.78
C LEU A 31 -11.39 1.91 -11.20
N SER A 32 -10.45 2.48 -11.98
CA SER A 32 -10.74 2.85 -13.37
C SER A 32 -11.01 1.65 -14.28
N LEU A 33 -10.52 0.47 -13.91
CA LEU A 33 -10.77 -0.80 -14.60
C LEU A 33 -12.04 -1.51 -14.08
N GLY A 34 -12.85 -0.84 -13.26
CA GLY A 34 -14.11 -1.37 -12.74
C GLY A 34 -13.99 -2.24 -11.49
N ALA A 35 -12.85 -2.19 -10.77
CA ALA A 35 -12.74 -2.87 -9.48
C ALA A 35 -13.72 -2.27 -8.45
N PHE A 36 -14.22 -3.12 -7.55
CA PHE A 36 -15.15 -2.69 -6.50
C PHE A 36 -14.48 -1.76 -5.47
N PRO A 37 -15.07 -0.59 -5.16
CA PRO A 37 -14.60 0.30 -4.10
C PRO A 37 -14.95 -0.24 -2.70
N LEU A 38 -13.99 -0.21 -1.78
CA LEU A 38 -14.11 -0.67 -0.40
C LEU A 38 -14.68 0.41 0.55
N VAL A 39 -14.98 1.60 0.01
CA VAL A 39 -15.60 2.72 0.71
C VAL A 39 -16.81 3.20 -0.07
N GLU A 40 -17.74 3.84 0.64
CA GLU A 40 -18.93 4.44 0.03
C GLU A 40 -18.54 5.57 -0.93
N VAL A 41 -18.90 5.43 -2.22
CA VAL A 41 -18.60 6.41 -3.28
C VAL A 41 -19.53 7.60 -3.16
N ARG A 42 -18.96 8.81 -3.21
CA ARG A 42 -19.74 10.05 -3.20
C ARG A 42 -19.96 10.59 -4.63
N PRO A 43 -21.03 11.38 -4.87
CA PRO A 43 -21.22 12.04 -6.14
C PRO A 43 -20.01 12.92 -6.49
N ASN A 44 -19.57 12.89 -7.75
CA ASN A 44 -18.44 13.67 -8.30
C ASN A 44 -17.04 13.31 -7.76
N GLU A 45 -16.86 12.19 -7.05
CA GLU A 45 -15.51 11.71 -6.71
C GLU A 45 -14.81 11.09 -7.92
N SER A 46 -13.53 11.42 -8.10
CA SER A 46 -12.68 10.70 -9.04
C SER A 46 -12.19 9.37 -8.44
N ASN A 47 -11.72 8.46 -9.29
CA ASN A 47 -11.09 7.20 -8.86
C ASN A 47 -9.87 7.43 -7.95
N ILE A 48 -9.19 8.57 -8.10
CA ILE A 48 -8.06 8.95 -7.24
C ILE A 48 -8.56 9.33 -5.85
N ASP A 49 -9.64 10.11 -5.76
CA ASP A 49 -10.22 10.52 -4.48
C ASP A 49 -10.72 9.32 -3.66
N ILE A 50 -11.36 8.36 -4.35
CA ILE A 50 -11.79 7.09 -3.73
C ILE A 50 -10.57 6.32 -3.20
N ALA A 51 -9.52 6.17 -4.02
CA ALA A 51 -8.30 5.46 -3.62
C ALA A 51 -7.59 6.12 -2.43
N ILE A 52 -7.59 7.45 -2.34
CA ILE A 52 -7.05 8.19 -1.19
C ILE A 52 -7.84 7.86 0.07
N ARG A 53 -9.17 7.91 0.03
CA ARG A 53 -10.00 7.60 1.20
C ARG A 53 -9.89 6.14 1.63
N GLU A 54 -9.78 5.20 0.70
CA GLU A 54 -9.53 3.79 1.03
C GLU A 54 -8.19 3.60 1.74
N PHE A 55 -7.16 4.31 1.27
CA PHE A 55 -5.84 4.31 1.88
C PHE A 55 -5.88 4.91 3.30
N GLU A 56 -6.55 6.06 3.49
CA GLU A 56 -6.68 6.73 4.79
C GLU A 56 -7.48 5.89 5.80
N ARG A 57 -8.51 5.17 5.35
CA ARG A 57 -9.24 4.22 6.20
C ARG A 57 -8.47 2.93 6.48
N GLY A 58 -7.34 2.70 5.80
CA GLY A 58 -6.51 1.51 5.99
C GLY A 58 -7.21 0.19 5.62
N VAL A 59 -8.19 0.24 4.71
CA VAL A 59 -9.00 -0.94 4.32
C VAL A 59 -8.36 -1.76 3.20
N LEU A 60 -7.32 -1.24 2.55
CA LEU A 60 -6.64 -1.90 1.43
C LEU A 60 -5.82 -3.12 1.89
N PRO A 61 -6.10 -4.34 1.38
CA PRO A 61 -5.36 -5.55 1.73
C PRO A 61 -4.05 -5.64 0.93
N ILE A 62 -3.11 -4.73 1.18
CA ILE A 62 -1.84 -4.61 0.44
C ILE A 62 -0.65 -5.03 1.32
N ILE A 63 0.28 -5.78 0.75
CA ILE A 63 1.58 -6.11 1.31
C ILE A 63 2.66 -5.40 0.48
N ILE A 64 3.55 -4.67 1.14
CA ILE A 64 4.67 -3.99 0.51
C ILE A 64 5.90 -4.87 0.60
N ARG A 65 6.49 -5.21 -0.55
CA ARG A 65 7.77 -5.93 -0.62
C ARG A 65 8.90 -4.93 -0.82
N ARG A 66 9.75 -4.76 0.19
CA ARG A 66 10.96 -3.94 0.12
C ARG A 66 12.15 -4.82 -0.23
N LYS A 67 12.72 -4.62 -1.42
CA LYS A 67 13.93 -5.31 -1.88
C LYS A 67 15.17 -4.53 -1.46
N ARG A 68 16.20 -5.23 -0.99
CA ARG A 68 17.53 -4.69 -0.72
C ARG A 68 18.44 -4.91 -1.93
N SER A 69 19.59 -4.22 -1.93
CA SER A 69 20.62 -4.34 -2.97
C SER A 69 21.23 -5.75 -3.07
N ASP A 70 21.21 -6.51 -1.97
CA ASP A 70 21.65 -7.91 -1.90
C ASP A 70 20.62 -8.91 -2.49
N GLY A 71 19.47 -8.42 -2.97
CA GLY A 71 18.38 -9.25 -3.50
C GLY A 71 17.47 -9.87 -2.44
N SER A 72 17.77 -9.71 -1.14
CA SER A 72 16.84 -10.04 -0.05
C SER A 72 15.63 -9.12 -0.08
N TYR A 73 14.53 -9.57 0.53
CA TYR A 73 13.35 -8.73 0.68
C TYR A 73 12.66 -8.93 2.01
N VAL A 74 11.91 -7.92 2.40
CA VAL A 74 10.99 -7.93 3.54
C VAL A 74 9.59 -7.64 3.05
N ASP A 75 8.63 -8.47 3.45
CA ASP A 75 7.21 -8.28 3.19
C ASP A 75 6.58 -7.62 4.42
N ILE A 76 5.99 -6.43 4.26
CA ILE A 76 5.38 -5.65 5.34
C ILE A 76 3.91 -5.37 5.01
N PRO A 77 2.95 -5.81 5.83
CA PRO A 77 1.55 -5.45 5.66
C PRO A 77 1.33 -3.94 5.79
N LEU A 78 0.53 -3.34 4.90
CA LEU A 78 0.22 -1.90 4.95
C LEU A 78 -0.37 -1.48 6.31
N LYS A 79 -1.20 -2.35 6.90
CA LYS A 79 -1.81 -2.12 8.21
C LYS A 79 -0.79 -1.90 9.33
N GLU A 80 0.40 -2.50 9.24
CA GLU A 80 1.47 -2.29 10.23
C GLU A 80 2.17 -0.95 10.04
N LEU A 81 2.36 -0.54 8.79
CA LEU A 81 2.99 0.75 8.43
C LEU A 81 2.11 1.94 8.81
N LEU A 82 0.78 1.80 8.71
CA LEU A 82 -0.16 2.86 9.07
C LEU A 82 -0.24 3.09 10.59
N LYS A 83 0.08 2.09 11.43
CA LYS A 83 0.09 2.24 12.91
C LYS A 83 1.22 3.15 13.41
N HIS A 84 2.25 3.38 12.61
CA HIS A 84 3.47 4.09 12.98
C HIS A 84 3.62 5.41 12.19
N GLY A 85 2.54 5.89 11.56
CA GLY A 85 2.50 7.22 10.96
C GLY A 85 2.41 8.30 12.05
N ASP A 86 3.27 9.31 11.95
CA ASP A 86 3.28 10.49 12.85
C ASP A 86 1.95 11.28 12.81
#